data_AF-A0A6M0IHN1-F1
#
_entry.id   AF-A0A6M0IHN1-F1
#
_cell.length_a   1.000
_cell.length_b   1.000
_cell.length_c   1.000
_cell.angle_alpha   90.00
_cell.angle_beta   90.00
_cell.angle_gamma   90.00
#
_symmetry.space_group_name_H-M   'P 1'
#
loop_
_entity.id
_entity.type
_entity.pdbx_description
1 polymer ?
#
loop_
_entity_poly.entity_id
_entity_poly.type
_entity_poly.pdbx_seq_one_letter_code
_entity_poly.pdbx_strand_id
1 'polypeptide(L)'
;MNKDKGLSTTALVRYIRRLDEYEQWKRTVFIRDRFTCQVCGKRNGRKIIIEAHHLKDISKLVREYNITSVDEALQCAELWAISNGQTLCRTCHEQTDSFPKNFIKPVEKKGVKK
;
A
#
# COMPACT_ATOMS: atom_id res chain seq x y z
N MET A 1 5.35 21.65 19.59
CA MET A 1 4.28 22.23 18.74
C MET A 1 4.01 21.26 17.61
N ASN A 2 2.91 20.50 17.67
CA ASN A 2 2.56 19.51 16.64
C ASN A 2 2.12 20.24 15.38
N LYS A 3 2.96 20.17 14.33
CA LYS A 3 2.78 20.89 13.06
C LYS A 3 1.67 20.29 12.18
N ASP A 4 0.97 19.28 12.69
CA ASP A 4 0.20 18.34 11.87
C ASP A 4 -1.32 18.38 12.15
N LYS A 5 -1.77 19.14 13.16
CA LYS A 5 -3.21 19.27 13.45
C LYS A 5 -3.91 20.03 12.32
N GLY A 6 -4.85 19.37 11.64
CA GLY A 6 -5.66 19.95 10.56
C GLY A 6 -5.21 19.60 9.13
N LEU A 7 -4.30 18.63 8.94
CA LEU A 7 -3.97 18.10 7.62
C LEU A 7 -5.20 17.45 6.96
N SER A 8 -5.37 17.65 5.65
CA SER A 8 -6.34 16.86 4.89
C SER A 8 -5.95 15.37 4.92
N THR A 9 -6.93 14.46 4.81
CA THR A 9 -6.68 13.00 4.79
C THR A 9 -5.59 12.65 3.78
N THR A 10 -5.63 13.25 2.58
CA THR A 10 -4.63 13.02 1.54
C THR A 10 -3.24 13.47 1.95
N ALA A 11 -3.11 14.64 2.59
CA ALA A 11 -1.82 15.14 3.07
C ALA A 11 -1.27 14.27 4.20
N LEU A 12 -2.12 13.89 5.16
CA LEU A 12 -1.75 13.00 6.26
C LEU A 12 -1.29 11.62 5.76
N VAL A 13 -2.03 11.00 4.83
CA VAL A 13 -1.63 9.72 4.21
C VAL A 13 -0.27 9.83 3.51
N ARG A 14 0.03 10.98 2.88
CA ARG A 14 1.36 11.21 2.28
C ARG A 14 2.46 11.30 3.32
N TYR A 15 2.19 11.86 4.49
CA TYR A 15 3.15 11.88 5.61
C TYR A 15 3.34 10.49 6.21
N ILE A 16 2.24 9.74 6.44
CA ILE A 16 2.28 8.37 6.98
C ILE A 16 3.20 7.48 6.14
N ARG A 17 3.11 7.56 4.80
CA ARG A 17 3.95 6.78 3.88
C ARG A 17 5.44 7.15 3.88
N ARG A 18 5.83 8.22 4.58
CA ARG A 18 7.22 8.68 4.72
C ARG A 18 7.81 8.38 6.11
N LEU A 19 7.02 7.81 7.01
CA LEU A 19 7.46 7.46 8.35
C LEU A 19 8.38 6.23 8.32
N ASP A 20 9.27 6.13 9.30
CA ASP A 20 10.13 4.97 9.46
C ASP A 20 9.32 3.70 9.76
N GLU A 21 8.21 3.85 10.48
CA GLU A 21 7.25 2.77 10.77
C GLU A 21 6.66 2.19 9.50
N TYR A 22 6.44 3.01 8.47
CA TYR A 22 5.99 2.53 7.17
C TYR A 22 7.05 1.69 6.47
N GLU A 23 8.32 2.11 6.52
CA GLU A 23 9.43 1.32 5.99
C GLU A 23 9.64 0.00 6.77
N GLN A 24 9.52 0.05 8.09
CA GLN A 24 9.58 -1.13 8.95
C GLN A 24 8.44 -2.09 8.63
N TRP A 25 7.21 -1.60 8.52
CA TRP A 25 6.04 -2.39 8.13
C TRP A 25 6.22 -3.05 6.76
N LYS A 26 6.70 -2.32 5.75
CA LYS A 26 7.00 -2.92 4.44
C LYS A 26 8.00 -4.07 4.57
N ARG A 27 9.07 -3.87 5.35
CA ARG A 27 10.11 -4.87 5.56
C ARG A 27 9.56 -6.11 6.26
N THR A 28 8.71 -5.97 7.27
CA THR A 28 8.12 -7.11 7.97
C THR A 28 7.17 -7.91 7.07
N VAL A 29 6.35 -7.21 6.26
CA VAL A 29 5.50 -7.85 5.24
C VAL A 29 6.34 -8.63 4.23
N PHE A 30 7.40 -8.02 3.69
CA PHE A 30 8.30 -8.69 2.75
C PHE A 30 8.99 -9.92 3.36
N ILE A 31 9.45 -9.83 4.61
CA ILE A 31 10.10 -10.96 5.29
C ILE A 31 9.11 -12.10 5.51
N ARG A 32 7.89 -11.82 6.01
CA ARG A 32 6.82 -12.82 6.19
C ARG A 32 6.54 -13.57 4.89
N ASP A 33 6.44 -12.82 3.81
CA ASP A 33 6.11 -13.33 2.47
C ASP A 33 7.32 -13.89 1.72
N ARG A 34 8.48 -13.96 2.38
CA ARG A 34 9.76 -14.39 1.81
C ARG A 34 10.12 -13.64 0.52
N PHE A 35 9.82 -12.36 0.42
CA PHE A 35 10.06 -11.51 -0.76
C PHE A 35 9.40 -12.06 -2.04
N THR A 36 8.26 -12.73 -1.90
CA THR A 36 7.52 -13.37 -2.98
C THR A 36 6.16 -12.71 -3.15
N CYS A 37 5.76 -12.43 -4.39
CA CYS A 37 4.41 -11.99 -4.71
C CYS A 37 3.40 -13.07 -4.28
N GLN A 38 2.47 -12.70 -3.41
CA GLN A 38 1.48 -13.63 -2.85
C GLN A 38 0.33 -13.97 -3.82
N VAL A 39 0.28 -13.32 -4.99
CA VAL A 39 -0.71 -13.63 -6.04
C VAL A 39 -0.13 -14.56 -7.10
N CYS A 40 1.05 -14.26 -7.64
CA CYS A 40 1.62 -15.02 -8.76
C CYS A 40 2.85 -15.87 -8.41
N GLY A 41 3.31 -15.86 -7.16
CA GLY A 41 4.45 -16.64 -6.70
C GLY A 41 5.82 -16.17 -7.19
N LYS A 42 5.90 -15.07 -7.97
CA LYS A 42 7.19 -14.54 -8.46
C LYS A 42 7.96 -13.87 -7.32
N ARG A 43 9.23 -14.23 -7.17
CA ARG A 43 10.15 -13.66 -6.17
C ARG A 43 10.79 -12.36 -6.67
N ASN A 44 11.05 -11.44 -5.74
CA ASN A 44 11.81 -10.21 -6.00
C ASN A 44 13.16 -10.50 -6.66
N GLY A 45 13.57 -9.66 -7.60
CA GLY A 45 14.86 -9.78 -8.28
C GLY A 45 14.99 -8.77 -9.42
N ARG A 46 16.02 -8.91 -10.26
CA ARG A 46 16.36 -7.92 -11.31
C ARG A 46 15.20 -7.54 -12.24
N LYS A 47 14.28 -8.47 -12.51
CA LYS A 47 13.13 -8.26 -13.41
C LYS A 47 11.79 -8.09 -12.68
N ILE A 48 11.73 -8.37 -11.39
CA ILE A 48 10.49 -8.41 -10.61
C ILE A 48 10.66 -7.46 -9.43
N ILE A 49 9.94 -6.34 -9.48
CA ILE A 49 9.85 -5.38 -8.39
C ILE A 49 8.62 -5.73 -7.57
N ILE A 50 8.80 -5.87 -6.26
CA ILE A 50 7.72 -6.08 -5.29
C ILE A 50 7.40 -4.80 -4.53
N GLU A 51 6.15 -4.69 -4.10
CA GLU A 51 5.60 -3.62 -3.30
C GLU A 51 4.73 -4.21 -2.20
N ALA A 52 4.63 -3.53 -1.05
CA ALA A 52 3.76 -3.94 0.03
C ALA A 52 2.39 -3.27 -0.16
N HIS A 53 1.40 -4.08 -0.48
CA HIS A 53 0.02 -3.68 -0.63
C HIS A 53 -0.69 -3.71 0.73
N HIS A 54 -1.45 -2.66 1.04
CA HIS A 54 -2.37 -2.67 2.18
C HIS A 54 -3.69 -3.29 1.71
N LEU A 55 -4.18 -4.33 2.38
CA LEU A 55 -5.48 -4.94 2.08
C LEU A 55 -6.63 -3.97 2.40
N LYS A 56 -6.53 -3.27 3.52
CA LYS A 56 -7.35 -2.13 3.89
C LYS A 56 -6.52 -0.85 3.77
N ASP A 57 -6.86 -0.04 2.78
CA ASP A 57 -6.11 1.16 2.43
C ASP A 57 -5.93 2.13 3.62
N ILE A 58 -4.75 2.74 3.73
CA ILE A 58 -4.43 3.77 4.74
C ILE A 58 -5.51 4.85 4.80
N SER A 59 -5.99 5.33 3.65
CA SER A 59 -7.03 6.37 3.60
C SER A 59 -8.37 5.92 4.18
N LYS A 60 -8.69 4.62 4.17
CA LYS A 60 -9.89 4.07 4.83
C LYS A 60 -9.66 4.02 6.33
N LEU A 61 -8.52 3.49 6.77
CA LEU A 61 -8.14 3.43 8.18
C LEU A 61 -8.10 4.82 8.83
N VAL A 62 -7.47 5.81 8.18
CA VAL A 62 -7.41 7.18 8.69
C VAL A 62 -8.80 7.77 8.92
N ARG A 63 -9.77 7.50 8.04
CA ARG A 63 -11.16 7.98 8.23
C ARG A 63 -11.89 7.21 9.31
N GLU A 64 -11.76 5.89 9.32
CA GLU A 64 -12.46 5.00 10.24
C GLU A 64 -12.03 5.20 11.69
N TYR A 65 -10.74 5.39 11.94
CA TYR A 65 -10.18 5.66 13.25
C TYR A 65 -10.09 7.15 13.60
N ASN A 66 -10.65 8.03 12.75
CA ASN A 66 -10.61 9.48 12.90
C ASN A 66 -9.20 10.02 13.21
N ILE A 67 -8.20 9.55 12.47
CA ILE A 67 -6.80 9.91 12.64
C ILE A 67 -6.59 11.28 12.00
N THR A 68 -6.14 12.24 12.80
CA THR A 68 -5.95 13.65 12.38
C THR A 68 -4.51 14.12 12.47
N SER A 69 -3.60 13.30 13.02
CA SER A 69 -2.18 13.63 13.19
C SER A 69 -1.27 12.43 12.97
N VAL A 70 0.03 12.70 12.81
CA VAL A 70 1.07 11.66 12.69
C VAL A 70 1.18 10.84 13.98
N ASP A 71 1.14 11.49 15.14
CA ASP A 71 1.19 10.82 16.44
C ASP A 71 0.06 9.79 16.59
N GLU A 72 -1.18 10.16 16.21
CA GLU A 72 -2.33 9.25 16.23
C GLU A 72 -2.16 8.09 15.23
N ALA A 73 -1.54 8.34 14.06
CA ALA A 73 -1.24 7.29 13.09
C ALA A 73 -0.23 6.29 13.65
N LEU A 74 0.80 6.75 14.36
CA LEU A 74 1.78 5.89 15.03
C LEU A 74 1.14 4.97 16.08
N GLN A 75 0.09 5.44 16.76
CA GLN A 75 -0.64 4.65 17.76
C GLN A 75 -1.72 3.72 17.16
N CYS A 76 -2.02 3.82 15.86
CA CYS A 76 -3.04 2.99 15.22
C CYS A 76 -2.46 1.64 14.81
N ALA A 77 -2.69 0.61 15.63
CA ALA A 77 -2.19 -0.75 15.38
C ALA A 77 -2.61 -1.32 14.00
N GLU A 78 -3.82 -1.03 13.52
CA GLU A 78 -4.33 -1.53 12.23
C GLU A 78 -3.59 -0.98 10.99
N LEU A 79 -2.98 0.22 11.11
CA LEU A 79 -2.10 0.74 10.05
C LEU A 79 -0.84 -0.13 9.91
N TRP A 80 -0.36 -0.68 11.02
CA TRP A 80 0.91 -1.40 11.11
C TRP A 80 0.74 -2.92 11.24
N ALA A 81 -0.51 -3.41 11.19
CA ALA A 81 -0.80 -4.82 11.26
C ALA A 81 -0.17 -5.54 10.05
N ILE A 82 0.70 -6.52 10.31
CA ILE A 82 1.34 -7.30 9.25
C ILE A 82 0.26 -8.06 8.45
N SER A 83 -0.80 -8.53 9.11
CA SER A 83 -1.96 -9.18 8.47
C SER A 83 -2.69 -8.27 7.47
N ASN A 84 -2.61 -6.95 7.64
CA ASN A 84 -3.15 -5.97 6.69
C ASN A 84 -2.20 -5.70 5.50
N GLY A 85 -1.01 -6.32 5.48
CA GLY A 85 -0.05 -6.22 4.40
C GLY A 85 0.03 -7.47 3.54
N GLN A 86 0.31 -7.28 2.26
CA GLN A 86 0.59 -8.34 1.30
C GLN A 86 1.69 -7.93 0.32
N THR A 87 2.69 -8.78 0.10
CA THR A 87 3.71 -8.57 -0.92
C THR A 87 3.13 -8.86 -2.29
N LEU A 88 3.12 -7.87 -3.18
CA LEU A 88 2.67 -8.01 -4.57
C LEU A 88 3.78 -7.57 -5.52
N CYS A 89 3.96 -8.26 -6.64
CA CYS A 89 4.74 -7.68 -7.74
C CYS A 89 3.93 -6.56 -8.40
N ARG A 90 4.63 -5.58 -8.98
CA ARG A 90 3.99 -4.41 -9.62
C ARG A 90 2.82 -4.76 -10.55
N THR A 91 2.98 -5.76 -11.41
CA THR A 91 1.92 -6.19 -12.34
C THR A 91 0.67 -6.75 -11.65
N CYS A 92 0.81 -7.38 -10.48
CA CYS A 92 -0.32 -7.88 -9.70
C CYS A 92 -0.92 -6.74 -8.85
N HIS A 93 -0.08 -5.85 -8.33
CA HIS A 93 -0.55 -4.69 -7.58
C HIS A 93 -1.38 -3.73 -8.46
N GLU A 94 -1.00 -3.54 -9.72
CA GLU A 94 -1.76 -2.75 -10.70
C GLU A 94 -3.18 -3.29 -10.97
N GLN A 95 -3.46 -4.53 -10.60
CA GLN A 95 -4.78 -5.17 -10.76
C GLN A 95 -5.68 -5.04 -9.52
N THR A 96 -5.17 -4.49 -8.41
CA THR A 96 -5.99 -4.30 -7.20
C THR A 96 -6.95 -3.12 -7.37
N ASP A 97 -8.14 -3.20 -6.76
CA ASP A 97 -9.15 -2.15 -6.88
C ASP A 97 -8.68 -0.79 -6.34
N SER A 98 -7.79 -0.79 -5.36
CA SER A 98 -7.22 0.42 -4.77
C SER A 98 -6.02 1.00 -5.56
N PHE A 99 -5.58 0.34 -6.63
CA PHE A 99 -4.50 0.88 -7.46
C PHE A 99 -4.99 2.12 -8.25
N PRO A 100 -4.24 3.24 -8.25
CA PRO A 100 -4.64 4.44 -8.99
C PRO A 100 -4.76 4.19 -10.50
N LYS A 101 -6.00 4.18 -11.03
CA LYS A 101 -6.28 3.86 -12.45
C LYS A 101 -5.89 4.96 -13.44
N ASN A 102 -5.49 6.15 -12.96
CA ASN A 102 -5.07 7.29 -13.80
C ASN A 102 -3.77 7.04 -14.58
N PHE A 103 -3.12 5.89 -14.40
CA PHE A 103 -1.88 5.50 -15.10
C PHE A 103 -2.01 4.25 -15.99
N ILE A 104 -3.22 3.69 -16.14
CA ILE A 104 -3.43 2.53 -17.02
C ILE A 104 -3.57 3.06 -18.45
N LYS A 105 -2.53 2.88 -19.27
CA LYS A 105 -2.68 3.02 -20.74
C LYS A 105 -3.81 2.06 -21.17
N PRO A 106 -4.77 2.49 -22.00
CA PRO A 106 -5.84 1.61 -22.46
C PRO A 106 -5.22 0.33 -23.04
N VAL A 107 -5.52 -0.81 -22.45
CA VAL A 107 -5.17 -2.09 -23.05
C VAL A 107 -6.08 -2.24 -24.27
N GLU A 108 -5.52 -2.12 -25.47
CA GLU A 108 -6.23 -2.45 -26.71
C GLU A 108 -6.77 -3.88 -26.57
N LYS A 109 -8.09 -4.00 -26.42
CA LYS A 109 -8.77 -5.28 -26.50
C LYS A 109 -8.57 -5.81 -27.92
N LYS A 110 -7.63 -6.75 -28.11
CA LYS A 110 -7.53 -7.50 -29.36
C LYS A 110 -8.87 -8.20 -29.55
N GLY A 111 -9.62 -7.73 -30.55
CA GLY A 111 -10.94 -8.25 -30.89
C GLY A 111 -10.88 -9.75 -31.07
N VAL A 112 -11.69 -10.46 -30.28
CA VAL A 112 -12.05 -11.85 -30.58
C VAL A 112 -12.92 -11.77 -31.84
N LYS A 113 -12.34 -12.10 -32.99
CA LYS A 113 -13.12 -12.35 -34.20
C LYS A 113 -13.96 -13.61 -33.92
N LYS A 114 -15.28 -13.45 -33.95
CA LYS A 114 -16.22 -14.55 -34.06
C LYS A 114 -16.11 -15.19 -35.44
#